data_AF-A0A066TN86-F1
#
_entry.id   AF-A0A066TN86-F1
#
_cell.length_a   1.000
_cell.length_b   1.000
_cell.length_c   1.000
_cell.angle_alpha   90.00
_cell.angle_beta   90.00
_cell.angle_gamma   90.00
#
_symmetry.space_group_name_H-M   'P 1'
#
loop_
_entity.id
_entity.type
_entity.pdbx_description
1 polymer ?
#
loop_
_entity_poly.entity_id
_entity_poly.type
_entity_poly.pdbx_seq_one_letter_code
_entity_poly.pdbx_strand_id
1 'polypeptide(L)' 'MYSDGLGVKQDYEQAAKYFHLAAEQGNVTAQFNLGVYYRYGYGIKQNYKKALSYYQLAAEQGNIIAQYNLGVIYI' A
#
# COMPACT_ATOMS: atom_id res chain seq x y z
N MET A 1 1.91 12.39 -5.70
CA MET A 1 3.04 13.35 -5.84
C MET A 1 4.40 12.66 -5.92
N TYR A 2 4.87 11.92 -4.91
CA TYR A 2 6.13 11.13 -5.02
C TYR A 2 5.97 9.77 -5.71
N SER A 3 4.77 9.16 -5.68
CA SER A 3 4.46 7.92 -6.42
C SER A 3 4.30 8.12 -7.92
N ASP A 4 3.81 9.29 -8.34
CA ASP A 4 3.36 9.56 -9.71
C ASP A 4 4.27 10.53 -10.48
N GLY A 5 5.36 10.99 -9.87
CA GLY A 5 6.34 11.87 -10.53
C GLY A 5 5.78 13.23 -10.99
N LEU A 6 4.67 13.70 -10.42
CA LEU A 6 4.13 15.03 -10.71
C LEU A 6 4.92 16.10 -9.93
N GLY A 7 6.08 16.49 -10.48
CA GLY A 7 6.83 17.68 -10.07
C GLY A 7 7.97 17.48 -9.07
N VAL A 8 8.21 16.24 -8.59
CA VAL A 8 9.34 15.90 -7.69
C VAL A 8 9.98 14.60 -8.18
N LYS A 9 11.31 14.46 -8.04
CA LYS A 9 12.03 13.23 -8.37
C LYS A 9 11.34 12.06 -7.67
N GLN A 10 10.94 11.05 -8.44
CA GLN A 10 10.25 9.87 -7.92
C GLN A 10 11.13 9.19 -6.86
N ASP A 11 10.71 9.26 -5.60
CA ASP A 11 11.39 8.67 -4.46
C ASP A 11 10.42 7.70 -3.79
N TYR A 12 10.51 6.45 -4.23
CA TYR A 12 9.69 5.38 -3.69
C TYR A 12 10.00 5.10 -2.21
N GLU A 13 11.24 5.35 -1.74
CA GLU A 13 11.57 5.12 -0.33
C GLU A 13 10.89 6.18 0.56
N GLN A 14 10.92 7.44 0.12
CA GLN A 14 10.25 8.52 0.82
C GLN A 14 8.73 8.38 0.76
N ALA A 15 8.17 7.98 -0.39
CA ALA A 15 6.75 7.67 -0.51
C ALA A 15 6.34 6.51 0.43
N ALA A 16 7.15 5.45 0.51
CA ALA A 16 6.89 4.33 1.42
C ALA A 16 6.86 4.78 2.89
N LYS A 17 7.76 5.69 3.29
CA LYS A 17 7.76 6.26 4.66
C LYS A 17 6.47 7.03 4.96
N TYR A 18 6.00 7.86 4.03
CA TYR A 18 4.74 8.59 4.21
C TYR A 18 3.53 7.64 4.26
N PHE A 19 3.50 6.62 3.39
CA PHE A 19 2.44 5.61 3.46
C PHE A 19 2.48 4.82 4.76
N HIS A 20 3.66 4.51 5.30
CA HIS A 20 3.80 3.90 6.63
C HIS A 20 3.15 4.76 7.72
N LEU A 21 3.53 6.04 7.82
CA LEU A 21 2.98 6.95 8.83
C LEU A 21 1.45 7.11 8.71
N ALA A 22 0.94 7.27 7.48
CA ALA A 22 -0.49 7.41 7.25
C ALA A 22 -1.25 6.10 7.52
N ALA A 23 -0.66 4.94 7.17
CA ALA A 23 -1.28 3.64 7.42
C ALA A 23 -1.38 3.32 8.91
N GLU A 24 -0.39 3.73 9.71
CA GLU A 24 -0.42 3.64 11.17
C GLU A 24 -1.50 4.51 11.81
N GLN A 25 -1.90 5.59 11.15
CA GLN A 25 -3.02 6.45 11.57
C GLN A 25 -4.39 5.95 11.08
N GLY A 26 -4.45 4.76 10.48
CA GLY A 26 -5.71 4.21 9.96
C GLY A 26 -6.14 4.79 8.62
N ASN A 27 -5.24 5.45 7.88
CA ASN A 27 -5.58 5.90 6.54
C ASN A 27 -5.72 4.70 5.59
N VAL A 28 -6.95 4.40 5.21
CA VAL A 28 -7.32 3.26 4.36
C VAL A 28 -6.59 3.27 3.01
N THR A 29 -6.47 4.43 2.37
CA THR A 29 -5.77 4.58 1.09
C THR A 29 -4.27 4.33 1.25
N ALA A 30 -3.67 4.79 2.34
CA ALA A 30 -2.26 4.56 2.64
C ALA A 30 -1.98 3.08 2.94
N GLN A 31 -2.86 2.40 3.67
CA GLN A 31 -2.76 0.95 3.90
C GLN A 31 -2.81 0.20 2.58
N PHE A 32 -3.76 0.51 1.70
CA PHE A 32 -3.82 -0.10 0.36
C PHE A 32 -2.53 0.14 -0.44
N ASN A 33 -2.07 1.39 -0.52
CA ASN A 33 -0.85 1.74 -1.27
C ASN A 33 0.40 1.08 -0.68
N LEU A 34 0.49 0.99 0.64
CA LEU A 34 1.60 0.31 1.30
C LEU A 34 1.59 -1.20 1.00
N GLY A 35 0.41 -1.80 0.90
CA GLY A 35 0.23 -3.16 0.38
C GLY A 35 0.79 -3.33 -1.04
N VAL A 36 0.51 -2.38 -1.93
CA VAL A 36 1.07 -2.34 -3.29
C VAL A 36 2.60 -2.21 -3.27
N TYR A 37 3.14 -1.35 -2.42
CA TYR A 37 4.58 -1.13 -2.29
C TYR A 37 5.30 -2.40 -1.80
N TYR A 38 4.73 -3.12 -0.83
CA TYR A 38 5.27 -4.40 -0.39
C TYR A 38 5.12 -5.49 -1.45
N ARG A 39 4.06 -5.47 -2.28
CA ARG A 39 3.88 -6.43 -3.39
C ARG A 39 4.95 -6.27 -4.46
N TYR A 40 5.30 -5.04 -4.81
CA TYR A 40 6.21 -4.75 -5.93
C TYR A 40 7.64 -4.39 -5.52
N GLY A 41 7.88 -4.13 -4.23
CA GLY A 41 9.18 -3.72 -3.73
C GLY A 41 9.55 -2.27 -4.08
N TYR A 42 8.56 -1.37 -4.12
CA TYR A 42 8.79 0.04 -4.45
C TYR A 42 9.43 0.78 -3.29
N GLY A 43 10.75 1.02 -3.35
CA GLY A 43 11.48 1.74 -2.30
C GLY A 43 11.51 1.03 -0.94
N ILE A 44 11.03 -0.22 -0.89
CA ILE A 44 11.08 -1.10 0.28
C ILE A 44 11.31 -2.53 -0.21
N LYS A 45 11.83 -3.39 0.67
CA LYS A 45 12.01 -4.81 0.35
C LYS A 45 10.65 -5.45 0.08
N GLN A 46 10.51 -6.09 -1.08
CA GLN A 46 9.32 -6.85 -1.45
C GLN A 46 8.98 -7.88 -0.36
N ASN A 47 7.70 -7.93 0.02
CA ASN A 47 7.19 -8.88 1.01
C ASN A 47 5.69 -9.12 0.80
N TYR A 48 5.35 -10.26 0.19
CA TYR A 48 3.96 -10.63 -0.07
C TYR A 48 3.11 -10.81 1.19
N LYS A 49 3.69 -11.29 2.30
CA LYS A 49 2.96 -11.44 3.57
C LYS A 49 2.55 -10.09 4.13
N LYS A 50 3.45 -9.11 4.12
CA LYS A 50 3.13 -7.73 4.52
C LYS A 50 2.16 -7.07 3.56
N ALA A 51 2.29 -7.33 2.25
CA ALA A 51 1.33 -6.82 1.28
C ALA A 51 -0.10 -7.29 1.59
N LEU A 52 -0.25 -8.59 1.86
CA LEU A 52 -1.53 -9.20 2.22
C LEU A 52 -2.11 -8.61 3.51
N SER A 53 -1.30 -8.45 4.56
CA SER A 53 -1.79 -7.87 5.82
C SER A 53 -2.30 -6.43 5.66
N TYR A 54 -1.62 -5.62 4.84
CA TYR A 54 -2.07 -4.25 4.59
C TYR A 54 -3.32 -4.18 3.70
N TYR A 55 -3.47 -5.11 2.74
CA TYR A 55 -4.72 -5.24 2.00
C TYR A 55 -5.88 -5.68 2.90
N GLN A 56 -5.67 -6.61 3.82
CA GLN A 56 -6.67 -7.03 4.81
C GLN A 56 -7.11 -5.84 5.68
N LEU A 57 -6.16 -5.09 6.25
CA LEU A 57 -6.46 -3.90 7.04
C LEU A 57 -7.31 -2.86 6.26
N ALA A 58 -6.95 -2.60 5.00
CA ALA A 58 -7.71 -1.67 4.16
C ALA A 58 -9.11 -2.22 3.83
N ALA A 59 -9.23 -3.53 3.58
CA ALA A 59 -10.50 -4.19 3.28
C ALA A 59 -11.45 -4.23 4.48
N GLU A 60 -10.94 -4.47 5.68
CA GLU A 60 -11.69 -4.41 6.94
C GLU A 60 -12.27 -3.03 7.21
N GLN A 61 -11.61 -1.97 6.73
CA GLN A 61 -12.09 -0.59 6.81
C GLN A 61 -12.94 -0.15 5.60
N GLY A 62 -13.38 -1.10 4.76
CA GLY A 62 -14.31 -0.84 3.67
C GLY A 62 -13.67 -0.40 2.34
N ASN A 63 -12.35 -0.58 2.16
CA ASN A 63 -11.74 -0.31 0.86
C ASN A 63 -12.19 -1.35 -0.18
N ILE A 64 -13.05 -0.92 -1.11
CA ILE A 64 -13.63 -1.78 -2.14
C ILE A 64 -12.54 -2.40 -3.05
N ILE A 65 -11.47 -1.65 -3.36
CA ILE A 65 -10.37 -2.14 -4.20
C ILE A 65 -9.57 -3.22 -3.46
N ALA A 66 -9.30 -3.02 -2.16
CA ALA A 66 -8.63 -4.02 -1.35
C ALA A 66 -9.48 -5.28 -1.18
N GLN A 67 -10.79 -5.14 -0.93
CA GLN A 67 -11.73 -6.26 -0.86
C GLN A 67 -11.75 -7.06 -2.17
N TYR A 68 -11.84 -6.37 -3.31
CA TYR A 68 -11.78 -7.00 -4.63
C TYR A 68 -10.46 -7.75 -4.85
N ASN A 69 -9.33 -7.11 -4.56
CA ASN A 69 -8.00 -7.71 -4.72
C ASN A 69 -7.80 -8.94 -3.82
N LEU A 70 -8.33 -8.92 -2.59
CA LEU A 70 -8.32 -10.10 -1.72
C LEU A 70 -9.21 -11.21 -2.26
N GLY A 71 -10.39 -10.87 -2.79
CA GLY A 71 -11.27 -11.83 -3.47
C GLY A 71 -10.56 -12.56 -4.60
N VAL A 72 -9.73 -11.85 -5.39
CA VAL A 72 -8.92 -12.47 -6.46
C VAL A 72 -7.75 -13.31 -5.92
N ILE A 73 -7.17 -12.96 -4.77
CA ILE A 73 -6.04 -13.71 -4.17
C ILE A 73 -6.48 -15.03 -3.53
N TYR A 74 -7.71 -15.10 -3.01
CA TYR A 74 -8.23 -16.25 -2.26
C TYR A 74 -9.12 -17.20 -3.07
N ILE A 75 -9.32 -16.94 -4.37
CA ILE A 75 -9.95 -17.89 -5.33
C ILE A 75 -8.86 -18.76 -5.95
#